data_AF-A0AA96JRN7-F1
#
_entry.id   AF-A0AA96JRN7-F1
#
_cell.length_a   1.000
_cell.length_b   1.000
_cell.length_c   1.000
_cell.angle_alpha   90.00
_cell.angle_beta   90.00
_cell.angle_gamma   90.00
#
_symmetry.space_group_name_H-M   'P 1'
#
loop_
_entity.id
_entity.type
_entity.pdbx_description
1 polymer ?
#
loop_
_entity_poly.entity_id
_entity_poly.type
_entity_poly.pdbx_seq_one_letter_code
_entity_poly.pdbx_strand_id
1 'polypeptide(L)'
;MKHFISLGLGWREASHLFLGLSILLGIMLANGNDLYAGDRDHRDGISSKTNPSNYGHRYSKSILRGVRLSDVYTFNDTVTTDFGPAYANVWTSAANFLQCTPPSGRPFSYALCYYSGPDAPTGNSDENPSLPCTLSPDGTLANCTCFEISTDEVSPKMSYLVDIHAISNLDIYQETVEACGEQGAECLNSGRIPPVCEAINTNLLVPGADLISVYSERYKRDYVSMGEDTSTECTDRRDQGVYAGCMTAPCYRTGEKDAAGRNLVECKCPVYDGPFQIGQGDQSCNANDPPPVTTSSRAKKRHGRGDNVWSAAYNPAGGPIILTDLPCIPDSPGDSGCPLFNPETDYKIGS
;
A
#
# COMPACT_ATOMS: atom_id res chain seq x y z
N MET A 1 39.72 -3.29 -74.27
CA MET A 1 40.66 -2.98 -75.37
C MET A 1 40.48 -1.51 -75.72
N LYS A 2 41.49 -0.65 -75.47
CA LYS A 2 41.43 0.85 -75.44
C LYS A 2 40.51 1.39 -74.31
N HIS A 3 40.82 2.34 -73.40
CA HIS A 3 41.83 3.42 -73.16
C HIS A 3 41.29 4.86 -73.28
N PHE A 4 41.94 5.77 -72.53
CA PHE A 4 41.62 7.18 -72.24
C PHE A 4 40.46 7.36 -71.24
N ILE A 5 40.60 7.95 -70.05
CA ILE A 5 41.60 8.88 -69.44
C ILE A 5 41.66 10.27 -70.08
N SER A 6 41.23 11.28 -69.31
CA SER A 6 41.83 12.62 -69.29
C SER A 6 41.71 13.22 -67.89
N LEU A 7 42.72 13.97 -67.46
CA LEU A 7 42.77 14.72 -66.19
C LEU A 7 42.81 16.23 -66.49
N GLY A 8 42.30 17.06 -65.59
CA GLY A 8 42.37 18.52 -65.71
C GLY A 8 42.41 19.19 -64.33
N LEU A 9 43.59 19.68 -63.93
CA LEU A 9 43.83 20.44 -62.71
C LEU A 9 44.10 21.93 -63.03
N GLY A 10 43.82 22.82 -62.08
CA GLY A 10 44.01 24.29 -62.18
C GLY A 10 42.92 25.01 -61.37
N TRP A 11 43.05 25.39 -60.09
CA TRP A 11 44.18 25.77 -59.21
C TRP A 11 44.61 27.25 -59.32
N ARG A 12 44.66 27.93 -58.15
CA ARG A 12 45.16 29.30 -57.85
C ARG A 12 44.25 30.50 -58.25
N GLU A 13 44.23 31.67 -57.60
CA GLU A 13 44.73 32.27 -56.31
C GLU A 13 44.11 33.71 -56.17
N ALA A 14 44.13 34.51 -55.08
CA ALA A 14 44.43 34.35 -53.64
C ALA A 14 43.95 35.58 -52.81
N SER A 15 43.40 35.34 -51.60
CA SER A 15 43.45 36.24 -50.41
C SER A 15 42.79 37.65 -50.51
N HIS A 16 42.61 38.50 -49.48
CA HIS A 16 42.71 38.46 -47.99
C HIS A 16 41.35 39.00 -47.41
N LEU A 17 41.08 39.40 -46.14
CA LEU A 17 41.82 39.57 -44.86
C LEU A 17 40.84 39.50 -43.65
N PHE A 18 41.39 39.58 -42.43
CA PHE A 18 40.81 39.74 -41.08
C PHE A 18 40.15 38.48 -40.48
N LEU A 19 40.71 37.79 -39.46
CA LEU A 19 41.14 38.20 -38.10
C LEU A 19 40.00 38.80 -37.24
N GLY A 20 39.64 38.25 -36.07
CA GLY A 20 40.08 36.98 -35.46
C GLY A 20 39.74 36.86 -33.95
N LEU A 21 40.09 35.69 -33.35
CA LEU A 21 40.00 35.32 -31.91
C LEU A 21 38.55 35.21 -31.34
N SER A 22 38.19 34.29 -30.41
CA SER A 22 38.85 33.17 -29.70
C SER A 22 37.76 32.12 -29.32
N ILE A 23 37.94 30.80 -29.07
CA ILE A 23 39.03 29.97 -28.47
C ILE A 23 39.00 30.04 -26.92
N LEU A 24 38.49 29.07 -26.14
CA LEU A 24 37.92 27.71 -26.35
C LEU A 24 36.49 27.64 -25.71
N LEU A 25 35.89 26.62 -25.06
CA LEU A 25 36.26 25.25 -24.60
C LEU A 25 34.97 24.45 -24.24
N GLY A 26 35.01 23.10 -24.28
CA GLY A 26 34.09 22.22 -23.53
C GLY A 26 33.27 21.21 -24.34
N ILE A 27 33.31 19.93 -23.94
CA ILE A 27 32.47 18.83 -24.45
C ILE A 27 31.84 18.14 -23.23
N MET A 28 30.53 17.81 -23.28
CA MET A 28 29.91 16.52 -22.86
C MET A 28 28.41 16.66 -22.50
N LEU A 29 27.60 15.80 -23.14
CA LEU A 29 26.50 14.97 -22.63
C LEU A 29 25.50 15.50 -21.56
N ALA A 30 24.23 15.55 -21.99
CA ALA A 30 23.04 14.89 -21.41
C ALA A 30 22.33 15.41 -20.13
N ASN A 31 21.05 15.01 -20.06
CA ASN A 31 20.08 15.03 -18.94
C ASN A 31 19.47 16.37 -18.51
N GLY A 32 18.22 16.29 -17.98
CA GLY A 32 17.57 17.32 -17.16
C GLY A 32 16.36 18.02 -17.79
N ASN A 33 15.15 17.48 -17.57
CA ASN A 33 13.93 18.31 -17.55
C ASN A 33 13.69 18.75 -16.10
N ASP A 34 13.93 20.02 -15.79
CA ASP A 34 13.59 20.59 -14.48
C ASP A 34 12.07 20.79 -14.36
N LEU A 35 11.36 19.81 -13.80
CA LEU A 35 9.98 20.00 -13.34
C LEU A 35 9.96 20.58 -11.92
N TYR A 36 9.51 21.82 -11.83
CA TYR A 36 9.63 22.67 -10.65
C TYR A 36 8.50 22.39 -9.64
N ALA A 37 8.83 21.74 -8.52
CA ALA A 37 7.88 21.45 -7.44
C ALA A 37 7.39 22.75 -6.78
N GLY A 38 6.12 23.10 -7.01
CA GLY A 38 5.49 24.33 -6.52
C GLY A 38 4.97 24.23 -5.10
N ASP A 39 5.88 24.26 -4.12
CA ASP A 39 5.55 24.35 -2.69
C ASP A 39 4.66 25.57 -2.40
N ARG A 40 3.68 25.44 -1.50
CA ARG A 40 2.63 26.44 -1.25
C ARG A 40 2.32 26.71 0.22
N ASP A 41 3.41 26.92 0.97
CA ASP A 41 3.56 27.80 2.14
C ASP A 41 2.25 28.25 2.84
N HIS A 42 1.92 27.62 3.97
CA HIS A 42 1.20 28.28 5.05
C HIS A 42 2.13 28.39 6.27
N ARG A 43 2.54 29.62 6.54
CA ARG A 43 3.56 30.01 7.53
C ARG A 43 3.09 29.68 8.96
N ASP A 44 3.98 29.44 9.95
CA ASP A 44 5.25 30.12 10.18
C ASP A 44 6.49 29.23 10.42
N GLY A 45 7.54 29.47 9.63
CA GLY A 45 8.79 29.96 10.19
C GLY A 45 9.73 29.01 10.96
N ILE A 46 10.33 28.02 10.27
CA ILE A 46 11.78 27.74 10.37
C ILE A 46 12.25 27.15 9.02
N SER A 47 13.23 27.80 8.39
CA SER A 47 13.77 27.37 7.10
C SER A 47 14.79 26.25 7.28
N SER A 48 14.40 25.02 6.96
CA SER A 48 15.31 23.89 6.79
C SER A 48 15.21 23.35 5.37
N LYS A 49 16.33 23.27 4.66
CA LYS A 49 16.41 22.50 3.41
C LYS A 49 16.52 21.02 3.78
N THR A 50 15.38 20.35 3.93
CA THR A 50 15.36 18.92 4.29
C THR A 50 15.78 18.02 3.15
N ASN A 51 16.51 16.95 3.51
CA ASN A 51 16.80 15.81 2.66
C ASN A 51 15.51 15.11 2.16
N PRO A 52 15.60 14.18 1.19
CA PRO A 52 14.59 13.11 1.05
C PRO A 52 14.27 12.50 2.42
N SER A 53 13.03 12.05 2.60
CA SER A 53 12.44 12.02 3.93
C SER A 53 13.21 11.09 4.89
N ASN A 54 13.52 11.62 6.08
CA ASN A 54 14.06 10.80 7.16
C ASN A 54 12.97 9.91 7.80
N TYR A 55 11.76 9.85 7.22
CA TYR A 55 10.73 8.89 7.62
C TYR A 55 11.01 7.53 6.99
N GLY A 56 11.13 7.44 5.66
CA GLY A 56 11.40 6.18 4.96
C GLY A 56 12.67 5.48 5.46
N HIS A 57 13.75 6.24 5.69
CA HIS A 57 14.98 5.68 6.27
C HIS A 57 14.80 5.13 7.70
N ARG A 58 14.04 5.83 8.58
CA ARG A 58 13.76 5.35 9.94
C ARG A 58 12.85 4.12 9.92
N TYR A 59 11.83 4.11 9.08
CA TYR A 59 10.89 3.00 8.95
C TYR A 59 11.60 1.72 8.46
N SER A 60 12.35 1.81 7.35
CA SER A 60 13.18 0.69 6.85
C SER A 60 14.16 0.17 7.90
N LYS A 61 14.81 1.07 8.66
CA LYS A 61 15.75 0.67 9.73
C LYS A 61 15.05 -0.14 10.84
N SER A 62 13.79 0.14 11.14
CA SER A 62 13.01 -0.55 12.17
C SER A 62 12.48 -1.91 11.73
N ILE A 63 12.03 -2.07 10.48
CA ILE A 63 11.47 -3.33 9.98
C ILE A 63 12.55 -4.36 9.57
N LEU A 64 13.68 -3.91 9.02
CA LEU A 64 14.65 -4.82 8.37
C LEU A 64 15.56 -5.60 9.34
N ARG A 65 15.32 -5.53 10.66
CA ARG A 65 15.91 -6.39 11.72
C ARG A 65 17.45 -6.60 11.66
N GLY A 66 18.19 -5.66 11.08
CA GLY A 66 19.65 -5.70 10.96
C GLY A 66 20.21 -6.23 9.62
N VAL A 67 19.35 -6.60 8.67
CA VAL A 67 19.79 -6.90 7.29
C VAL A 67 20.15 -5.58 6.58
N ARG A 68 21.30 -5.54 5.90
CA ARG A 68 21.78 -4.35 5.17
C ARG A 68 21.30 -4.43 3.71
N LEU A 69 20.34 -3.58 3.36
CA LEU A 69 19.53 -3.71 2.13
C LEU A 69 19.41 -2.39 1.34
N SER A 70 20.47 -1.57 1.33
CA SER A 70 20.56 -0.37 0.47
C SER A 70 20.42 -0.67 -1.03
N ASP A 71 20.51 -1.94 -1.41
CA ASP A 71 20.63 -2.45 -2.77
C ASP A 71 19.48 -3.42 -3.11
N VAL A 72 18.49 -3.59 -2.21
CA VAL A 72 17.49 -4.70 -2.25
C VAL A 72 16.10 -4.29 -1.74
N TYR A 73 15.96 -3.22 -0.93
CA TYR A 73 14.65 -2.71 -0.51
C TYR A 73 14.68 -1.20 -0.30
N THR A 74 13.98 -0.48 -1.19
CA THR A 74 13.67 0.93 -1.02
C THR A 74 12.23 1.07 -0.54
N PHE A 75 12.01 1.64 0.65
CA PHE A 75 10.64 1.92 1.11
C PHE A 75 10.00 3.02 0.28
N ASN A 76 8.75 2.82 -0.12
CA ASN A 76 7.98 3.79 -0.88
C ASN A 76 7.40 4.88 0.03
N ASP A 77 8.20 5.92 0.29
CA ASP A 77 7.72 7.18 0.87
C ASP A 77 7.36 8.24 -0.20
N THR A 78 7.26 7.84 -1.47
CA THR A 78 6.83 8.72 -2.56
C THR A 78 5.32 8.97 -2.52
N VAL A 79 4.91 10.13 -3.03
CA VAL A 79 3.51 10.55 -3.15
C VAL A 79 2.86 9.80 -4.32
N THR A 80 2.10 8.75 -4.02
CA THR A 80 1.43 7.89 -5.01
C THR A 80 0.06 8.43 -5.43
N THR A 81 -0.54 9.32 -4.65
CA THR A 81 -1.79 10.03 -4.97
C THR A 81 -1.75 11.49 -4.52
N ASP A 82 -2.65 12.33 -5.05
CA ASP A 82 -2.84 13.73 -4.61
C ASP A 82 -3.13 13.88 -3.10
N PHE A 83 -3.45 12.79 -2.39
CA PHE A 83 -3.85 12.78 -0.98
C PHE A 83 -2.80 12.19 -0.04
N GLY A 84 -1.71 11.59 -0.55
CA GLY A 84 -0.67 11.06 0.32
C GLY A 84 0.36 10.14 -0.33
N PRO A 85 1.38 9.73 0.45
CA PRO A 85 2.33 8.70 0.08
C PRO A 85 1.71 7.31 0.18
N ALA A 86 2.44 6.27 -0.26
CA ALA A 86 1.89 4.91 -0.32
C ALA A 86 1.30 4.41 1.00
N TYR A 87 1.95 4.73 2.11
CA TYR A 87 1.49 4.38 3.46
C TYR A 87 0.30 5.20 3.98
N ALA A 88 -0.32 6.05 3.16
CA ALA A 88 -1.64 6.61 3.44
C ALA A 88 -2.79 5.69 2.96
N ASN A 89 -2.51 4.57 2.26
CA ASN A 89 -3.51 3.60 1.80
C ASN A 89 -4.67 4.28 1.05
N VAL A 90 -4.36 5.12 0.05
CA VAL A 90 -5.38 5.97 -0.61
C VAL A 90 -6.05 5.22 -1.76
N TRP A 91 -7.31 4.85 -1.53
CA TRP A 91 -8.17 4.22 -2.53
C TRP A 91 -8.92 5.29 -3.35
N THR A 92 -8.66 5.34 -4.65
CA THR A 92 -9.24 6.32 -5.58
C THR A 92 -10.21 5.68 -6.58
N SER A 93 -10.10 4.39 -6.86
CA SER A 93 -11.01 3.64 -7.75
C SER A 93 -10.94 2.13 -7.50
N ALA A 94 -11.98 1.39 -7.90
CA ALA A 94 -11.95 -0.08 -7.80
C ALA A 94 -10.79 -0.72 -8.61
N ALA A 95 -10.34 -0.10 -9.70
CA ALA A 95 -9.22 -0.58 -10.51
C ALA A 95 -7.86 -0.56 -9.78
N ASN A 96 -7.75 0.22 -8.69
CA ASN A 96 -6.57 0.24 -7.83
C ASN A 96 -6.30 -1.14 -7.20
N PHE A 97 -7.35 -1.93 -6.93
CA PHE A 97 -7.21 -3.23 -6.28
C PHE A 97 -6.77 -4.30 -7.25
N LEU A 98 -5.46 -4.55 -7.22
CA LEU A 98 -4.80 -5.64 -7.92
C LEU A 98 -5.19 -6.96 -7.27
N GLN A 99 -5.89 -7.82 -8.04
CA GLN A 99 -6.35 -9.12 -7.58
C GLN A 99 -5.22 -10.15 -7.66
N CYS A 100 -4.71 -10.57 -6.50
CA CYS A 100 -3.64 -11.56 -6.38
C CYS A 100 -4.20 -12.93 -5.97
N THR A 101 -3.80 -13.99 -6.67
CA THR A 101 -4.13 -15.37 -6.30
C THR A 101 -2.96 -16.03 -5.56
N PRO A 102 -3.20 -16.76 -4.45
CA PRO A 102 -2.16 -17.55 -3.76
C PRO A 102 -1.41 -18.52 -4.69
N PRO A 103 -0.13 -18.86 -4.38
CA PRO A 103 0.68 -19.74 -5.21
C PRO A 103 0.22 -21.21 -5.08
N SER A 104 -0.20 -21.81 -6.20
CA SER A 104 -0.62 -23.22 -6.22
C SER A 104 0.52 -24.19 -5.88
N GLY A 105 0.20 -25.25 -5.12
CA GLY A 105 1.12 -26.39 -4.90
C GLY A 105 2.07 -26.27 -3.70
N ARG A 106 1.96 -25.21 -2.90
CA ARG A 106 2.58 -25.08 -1.58
C ARG A 106 1.64 -24.35 -0.60
N PRO A 107 1.79 -24.54 0.72
CA PRO A 107 1.13 -23.66 1.69
C PRO A 107 1.57 -22.21 1.49
N PHE A 108 0.62 -21.30 1.68
CA PHE A 108 0.82 -19.86 1.68
C PHE A 108 -0.07 -19.24 2.74
N SER A 109 0.38 -18.14 3.33
CA SER A 109 -0.45 -17.35 4.24
C SER A 109 -0.20 -15.87 4.02
N TYR A 110 -1.16 -15.05 4.40
CA TYR A 110 -1.07 -13.59 4.38
C TYR A 110 -1.67 -13.01 5.65
N ALA A 111 -1.32 -11.76 5.98
CA ALA A 111 -1.89 -11.07 7.13
C ALA A 111 -3.06 -10.16 6.72
N LEU A 112 -4.06 -10.02 7.59
CA LEU A 112 -5.19 -9.11 7.40
C LEU A 112 -5.32 -8.17 8.61
N CYS A 113 -4.82 -6.95 8.44
CA CYS A 113 -4.83 -5.90 9.47
C CYS A 113 -6.03 -4.95 9.38
N TYR A 114 -6.97 -5.15 8.44
CA TYR A 114 -8.04 -4.17 8.16
C TYR A 114 -9.00 -3.92 9.35
N TYR A 115 -8.96 -4.78 10.37
CA TYR A 115 -9.78 -4.67 11.60
C TYR A 115 -8.97 -4.31 12.86
N SER A 116 -7.66 -4.07 12.74
CA SER A 116 -6.78 -3.76 13.88
C SER A 116 -6.94 -2.32 14.37
N GLY A 117 -6.88 -2.08 15.68
CA GLY A 117 -7.06 -0.76 16.27
C GLY A 117 -7.03 -0.75 17.80
N PRO A 118 -8.19 -0.65 18.49
CA PRO A 118 -8.29 -0.68 19.95
C PRO A 118 -7.71 -1.93 20.63
N ASP A 119 -7.47 -1.82 21.93
CA ASP A 119 -7.07 -2.94 22.81
C ASP A 119 -8.25 -3.82 23.28
N ALA A 120 -9.48 -3.48 22.87
CA ALA A 120 -10.68 -4.27 23.04
C ALA A 120 -11.14 -4.88 21.70
N PRO A 121 -11.86 -6.01 21.70
CA PRO A 121 -12.56 -6.51 20.51
C PRO A 121 -13.50 -5.46 19.89
N THR A 122 -13.64 -5.54 18.57
CA THR A 122 -14.50 -4.66 17.76
C THR A 122 -15.37 -5.51 16.81
N GLY A 123 -16.18 -4.89 15.94
CA GLY A 123 -17.14 -5.60 15.09
C GLY A 123 -18.42 -6.04 15.83
N ASN A 124 -19.07 -7.09 15.31
CA ASN A 124 -20.40 -7.55 15.77
C ASN A 124 -20.41 -8.95 16.41
N SER A 125 -19.29 -9.68 16.37
CA SER A 125 -19.20 -11.06 16.86
C SER A 125 -18.51 -11.13 18.22
N ASP A 126 -19.13 -11.84 19.18
CA ASP A 126 -18.54 -12.18 20.48
C ASP A 126 -17.28 -13.08 20.34
N GLU A 127 -17.04 -13.66 19.15
CA GLU A 127 -15.83 -14.43 18.83
C GLU A 127 -14.69 -13.59 18.24
N ASN A 128 -14.85 -12.27 18.10
CA ASN A 128 -13.78 -11.41 17.61
C ASN A 128 -12.66 -11.24 18.67
N PRO A 129 -11.38 -11.36 18.29
CA PRO A 129 -10.27 -11.10 19.20
C PRO A 129 -10.08 -9.60 19.42
N SER A 130 -9.30 -9.27 20.45
CA SER A 130 -8.63 -7.96 20.51
C SER A 130 -7.51 -7.93 19.47
N LEU A 131 -7.45 -6.86 18.66
CA LEU A 131 -6.47 -6.67 17.59
C LEU A 131 -5.77 -5.31 17.77
N PRO A 132 -5.00 -5.11 18.87
CA PRO A 132 -4.39 -3.82 19.18
C PRO A 132 -3.41 -3.37 18.09
N CYS A 133 -3.38 -2.06 17.84
CA CYS A 133 -2.51 -1.43 16.86
C CYS A 133 -1.84 -0.20 17.49
N THR A 134 -0.74 -0.44 18.18
CA THR A 134 -0.12 0.52 19.12
C THR A 134 1.12 1.20 18.50
N LEU A 135 1.14 2.53 18.51
CA LEU A 135 2.25 3.35 18.01
C LEU A 135 3.59 3.00 18.68
N SER A 136 4.67 3.10 17.92
CA SER A 136 6.02 3.10 18.46
C SER A 136 6.30 4.41 19.22
N PRO A 137 7.15 4.41 20.27
CA PRO A 137 7.47 5.62 21.04
C PRO A 137 8.13 6.76 20.25
N ASP A 138 8.56 6.52 19.01
CA ASP A 138 9.12 7.52 18.09
C ASP A 138 8.14 7.96 16.98
N GLY A 139 6.91 7.41 16.97
CA GLY A 139 5.85 7.72 16.01
C GLY A 139 6.11 7.27 14.57
N THR A 140 7.14 6.46 14.30
CA THR A 140 7.51 6.04 12.94
C THR A 140 6.66 4.86 12.43
N LEU A 141 6.11 4.03 13.33
CA LEU A 141 5.30 2.87 12.96
C LEU A 141 4.25 2.55 14.03
N ALA A 142 3.30 1.68 13.69
CA ALA A 142 2.41 1.02 14.63
C ALA A 142 2.69 -0.50 14.63
N ASN A 143 2.55 -1.11 15.81
CA ASN A 143 2.71 -2.53 16.05
C ASN A 143 1.31 -3.11 16.14
N CYS A 144 0.86 -3.81 15.10
CA CYS A 144 -0.55 -4.14 14.93
C CYS A 144 -0.75 -5.66 14.88
N THR A 145 -1.55 -6.17 15.81
CA THR A 145 -1.99 -7.56 15.84
C THR A 145 -3.03 -7.76 14.75
N CYS A 146 -2.78 -8.72 13.87
CA CYS A 146 -3.59 -8.99 12.69
C CYS A 146 -3.85 -10.50 12.58
N PHE A 147 -4.91 -10.89 11.86
CA PHE A 147 -5.13 -12.30 11.53
C PHE A 147 -4.06 -12.80 10.56
N GLU A 148 -3.49 -13.98 10.78
CA GLU A 148 -2.87 -14.77 9.70
C GLU A 148 -3.94 -15.67 9.06
N ILE A 149 -4.09 -15.58 7.74
CA ILE A 149 -5.00 -16.41 6.95
C ILE A 149 -4.15 -17.34 6.09
N SER A 150 -4.24 -18.65 6.31
CA SER A 150 -3.55 -19.68 5.52
C SER A 150 -4.43 -20.28 4.43
N THR A 151 -3.83 -20.67 3.31
CA THR A 151 -4.45 -21.54 2.28
C THR A 151 -4.75 -22.96 2.77
N ASP A 152 -4.36 -23.30 4.00
CA ASP A 152 -4.79 -24.52 4.70
C ASP A 152 -6.15 -24.33 5.41
N GLU A 153 -6.57 -23.07 5.64
CA GLU A 153 -7.81 -22.68 6.31
C GLU A 153 -8.86 -22.11 5.32
N VAL A 154 -8.43 -21.46 4.25
CA VAL A 154 -9.26 -20.96 3.15
C VAL A 154 -8.83 -21.54 1.80
N SER A 155 -9.72 -21.54 0.82
CA SER A 155 -9.41 -22.02 -0.54
C SER A 155 -8.16 -21.31 -1.10
N PRO A 156 -7.17 -22.01 -1.69
CA PRO A 156 -6.04 -21.38 -2.38
C PRO A 156 -6.46 -20.61 -3.66
N LYS A 157 -7.76 -20.58 -3.98
CA LYS A 157 -8.36 -19.77 -5.05
C LYS A 157 -9.03 -18.50 -4.54
N MET A 158 -9.18 -18.34 -3.23
CA MET A 158 -9.60 -17.09 -2.61
C MET A 158 -8.50 -16.06 -2.83
N SER A 159 -8.75 -15.11 -3.73
CA SER A 159 -7.81 -14.01 -3.99
C SER A 159 -7.67 -13.10 -2.76
N TYR A 160 -6.49 -12.51 -2.62
CA TYR A 160 -6.26 -11.34 -1.77
C TYR A 160 -6.07 -10.10 -2.67
N LEU A 161 -6.31 -8.92 -2.13
CA LEU A 161 -6.28 -7.65 -2.86
C LEU A 161 -5.16 -6.74 -2.34
N VAL A 162 -4.53 -6.02 -3.25
CA VAL A 162 -3.49 -5.03 -2.98
C VAL A 162 -3.83 -3.74 -3.73
N ASP A 163 -3.97 -2.62 -3.03
CA ASP A 163 -4.09 -1.32 -3.69
C ASP A 163 -2.72 -0.94 -4.29
N ILE A 164 -2.69 -0.65 -5.60
CA ILE A 164 -1.48 -0.27 -6.32
C ILE A 164 -0.79 0.95 -5.69
N HIS A 165 -1.54 1.89 -5.14
CA HIS A 165 -0.98 3.08 -4.50
C HIS A 165 -0.36 2.77 -3.15
N ALA A 166 -0.69 1.64 -2.52
CA ALA A 166 -0.24 1.25 -1.19
C ALA A 166 0.97 0.30 -1.18
N ILE A 167 1.68 0.15 -2.30
CA ILE A 167 2.84 -0.76 -2.42
C ILE A 167 4.07 -0.15 -1.73
N SER A 168 4.51 -0.76 -0.63
CA SER A 168 5.55 -0.26 0.28
C SER A 168 6.99 -0.43 -0.21
N ASN A 169 7.20 -1.18 -1.28
CA ASN A 169 8.50 -1.32 -1.95
C ASN A 169 8.48 -0.47 -3.23
N LEU A 170 9.35 0.54 -3.32
CA LEU A 170 9.37 1.51 -4.42
C LEU A 170 9.70 0.86 -5.77
N ASP A 171 10.59 -0.12 -5.79
CA ASP A 171 11.05 -0.76 -7.01
C ASP A 171 9.92 -1.63 -7.60
N ILE A 172 9.27 -2.43 -6.75
CA ILE A 172 8.09 -3.24 -7.12
C ILE A 172 6.86 -2.37 -7.42
N TYR A 173 6.71 -1.20 -6.79
CA TYR A 173 5.68 -0.22 -7.15
C TYR A 173 5.89 0.29 -8.58
N GLN A 174 7.12 0.67 -8.95
CA GLN A 174 7.43 1.14 -10.30
C GLN A 174 7.21 0.05 -11.35
N GLU A 175 7.69 -1.18 -11.11
CA GLU A 175 7.40 -2.33 -11.98
C GLU A 175 5.89 -2.58 -12.12
N THR A 176 5.13 -2.45 -11.03
CA THR A 176 3.68 -2.66 -11.04
C THR A 176 2.92 -1.53 -11.76
N VAL A 177 3.39 -0.28 -11.67
CA VAL A 177 2.86 0.84 -12.46
C VAL A 177 3.18 0.70 -13.95
N GLU A 178 4.39 0.25 -14.32
CA GLU A 178 4.72 -0.07 -15.72
C GLU A 178 3.88 -1.24 -16.25
N ALA A 179 3.61 -2.25 -15.42
CA ALA A 179 2.86 -3.44 -15.81
C ALA A 179 1.33 -3.31 -15.69
N CYS A 180 0.77 -2.40 -14.90
CA CYS A 180 -0.68 -2.28 -14.68
C CYS A 180 -1.25 -0.89 -14.99
N GLY A 181 -0.41 0.09 -15.35
CA GLY A 181 -0.76 1.49 -15.42
C GLY A 181 -0.89 2.12 -14.01
N GLU A 182 -0.79 3.44 -13.92
CA GLU A 182 -0.78 4.19 -12.64
C GLU A 182 -1.98 3.89 -11.72
N GLN A 183 -3.14 3.53 -12.28
CA GLN A 183 -4.37 3.24 -11.53
C GLN A 183 -4.76 1.75 -11.58
N GLY A 184 -3.81 0.84 -11.85
CA GLY A 184 -4.02 -0.62 -11.86
C GLY A 184 -4.85 -1.19 -13.03
N ALA A 185 -5.53 -0.33 -13.80
CA ALA A 185 -6.55 -0.70 -14.78
C ALA A 185 -6.10 -1.63 -15.92
N GLU A 186 -4.81 -1.72 -16.28
CA GLU A 186 -4.35 -2.70 -17.28
C GLU A 186 -4.23 -4.13 -16.73
N CYS A 187 -4.23 -4.30 -15.40
CA CYS A 187 -4.24 -5.61 -14.74
C CYS A 187 -5.66 -6.07 -14.36
N LEU A 188 -6.66 -5.17 -14.40
CA LEU A 188 -8.06 -5.51 -14.24
C LEU A 188 -8.54 -6.31 -15.48
N ASN A 189 -9.09 -7.50 -15.26
CA ASN A 189 -9.67 -8.42 -16.27
C ASN A 189 -8.74 -8.89 -17.43
N SER A 190 -7.49 -8.44 -17.49
CA SER A 190 -6.59 -8.77 -18.62
C SER A 190 -5.88 -10.12 -18.51
N GLY A 191 -5.96 -10.78 -17.36
CA GLY A 191 -5.20 -12.01 -17.05
C GLY A 191 -3.70 -11.79 -16.84
N ARG A 192 -3.23 -10.53 -16.89
CA ARG A 192 -1.86 -10.15 -16.52
C ARG A 192 -1.70 -10.29 -15.00
N ILE A 193 -0.65 -11.00 -14.56
CA ILE A 193 -0.31 -11.08 -13.13
C ILE A 193 0.45 -9.80 -12.75
N PRO A 194 -0.01 -9.01 -11.76
CA PRO A 194 0.72 -7.84 -11.27
C PRO A 194 2.06 -8.24 -10.62
N PRO A 195 3.17 -7.52 -10.88
CA PRO A 195 4.48 -7.80 -10.27
C PRO A 195 4.44 -7.86 -8.73
N VAL A 196 3.65 -6.99 -8.08
CA VAL A 196 3.44 -7.06 -6.62
C VAL A 196 2.86 -8.38 -6.14
N CYS A 197 1.99 -9.04 -6.93
CA CYS A 197 1.45 -10.36 -6.57
C CYS A 197 2.53 -11.45 -6.62
N GLU A 198 3.47 -11.37 -7.58
CA GLU A 198 4.63 -12.27 -7.61
C GLU A 198 5.58 -11.98 -6.45
N ALA A 199 5.89 -10.71 -6.17
CA ALA A 199 6.76 -10.30 -5.06
C ALA A 199 6.20 -10.70 -3.68
N ILE A 200 4.87 -10.65 -3.48
CA ILE A 200 4.21 -11.14 -2.26
C ILE A 200 4.25 -12.68 -2.23
N ASN A 201 3.80 -13.35 -3.29
CA ASN A 201 3.76 -14.82 -3.34
C ASN A 201 5.14 -15.46 -3.16
N THR A 202 6.23 -14.78 -3.53
CA THR A 202 7.63 -15.25 -3.42
C THR A 202 8.36 -14.77 -2.16
N ASN A 203 7.70 -14.01 -1.27
CA ASN A 203 8.29 -13.37 -0.08
C ASN A 203 9.44 -12.40 -0.40
N LEU A 204 9.42 -11.75 -1.57
CA LEU A 204 10.42 -10.77 -2.00
C LEU A 204 10.02 -9.31 -1.74
N LEU A 205 8.73 -9.00 -1.51
CA LEU A 205 8.26 -7.62 -1.38
C LEU A 205 8.96 -6.84 -0.24
N VAL A 206 9.08 -7.45 0.95
CA VAL A 206 9.82 -6.87 2.09
C VAL A 206 10.76 -7.93 2.66
N PRO A 207 12.09 -7.80 2.50
CA PRO A 207 13.03 -8.85 2.89
C PRO A 207 12.99 -9.17 4.40
N GLY A 208 12.86 -10.46 4.71
CA GLY A 208 12.87 -10.97 6.10
C GLY A 208 11.55 -10.87 6.84
N ALA A 209 10.45 -10.47 6.18
CA ALA A 209 9.09 -10.66 6.70
C ALA A 209 8.65 -12.14 6.61
N ASP A 210 7.85 -12.60 7.57
CA ASP A 210 7.23 -13.93 7.51
C ASP A 210 6.02 -13.95 6.56
N LEU A 211 5.33 -12.81 6.50
CA LEU A 211 4.06 -12.55 5.83
C LEU A 211 4.00 -11.09 5.38
N ILE A 212 3.11 -10.78 4.43
CA ILE A 212 2.74 -9.42 4.05
C ILE A 212 1.27 -9.17 4.44
N SER A 213 0.97 -7.97 4.94
CA SER A 213 -0.40 -7.52 5.18
C SER A 213 -1.07 -7.06 3.89
N VAL A 214 -2.27 -7.58 3.61
CA VAL A 214 -3.06 -7.37 2.40
C VAL A 214 -4.54 -7.24 2.76
N TYR A 215 -5.39 -6.87 1.79
CA TYR A 215 -6.83 -6.92 2.01
C TYR A 215 -7.41 -8.30 1.61
N SER A 216 -8.41 -8.75 2.36
CA SER A 216 -9.24 -9.91 2.05
C SER A 216 -10.61 -9.72 2.72
N GLU A 217 -11.67 -10.20 2.09
CA GLU A 217 -13.03 -10.13 2.65
C GLU A 217 -13.28 -11.15 3.77
N ARG A 218 -12.29 -11.99 4.10
CA ARG A 218 -12.36 -12.86 5.26
C ARG A 218 -12.64 -12.02 6.52
N TYR A 219 -13.58 -12.50 7.33
CA TYR A 219 -14.11 -11.82 8.52
C TYR A 219 -14.98 -10.57 8.27
N LYS A 220 -15.20 -10.12 7.02
CA LYS A 220 -16.02 -8.93 6.71
C LYS A 220 -17.41 -8.94 7.39
N ARG A 221 -18.08 -10.10 7.41
CA ARG A 221 -19.38 -10.31 8.06
C ARG A 221 -19.35 -10.16 9.58
N ASP A 222 -18.20 -10.40 10.20
CA ASP A 222 -17.98 -10.40 11.64
C ASP A 222 -17.67 -8.95 12.14
N TYR A 223 -17.48 -8.00 11.22
CA TYR A 223 -17.09 -6.61 11.48
C TYR A 223 -18.00 -5.53 10.84
N VAL A 224 -19.11 -5.90 10.17
CA VAL A 224 -20.16 -4.92 9.80
C VAL A 224 -20.91 -4.41 11.04
N SER A 225 -21.35 -3.15 11.03
CA SER A 225 -22.22 -2.63 12.10
C SER A 225 -23.61 -3.29 12.07
N MET A 226 -24.40 -3.09 13.13
CA MET A 226 -25.82 -3.48 13.13
C MET A 226 -26.72 -2.50 12.34
N GLY A 227 -26.16 -1.41 11.81
CA GLY A 227 -26.87 -0.40 11.01
C GLY A 227 -26.67 -0.53 9.50
N GLU A 228 -26.10 -1.63 9.02
CA GLU A 228 -25.62 -1.85 7.63
C GLU A 228 -24.38 -0.99 7.23
N ASP A 229 -24.04 0.05 7.99
CA ASP A 229 -22.81 0.83 7.78
C ASP A 229 -21.55 -0.04 7.91
N THR A 230 -20.74 -0.04 6.84
CA THR A 230 -19.51 -0.85 6.71
C THR A 230 -18.22 -0.06 6.95
N SER A 231 -18.32 1.24 7.22
CA SER A 231 -17.17 2.11 7.50
C SER A 231 -17.53 3.29 8.38
N THR A 232 -16.56 3.85 9.10
CA THR A 232 -16.69 5.10 9.84
C THR A 232 -15.79 6.15 9.21
N GLU A 233 -16.32 7.33 8.90
CA GLU A 233 -15.52 8.44 8.36
C GLU A 233 -14.84 9.27 9.46
N CYS A 234 -13.52 9.39 9.36
CA CYS A 234 -12.67 10.22 10.21
C CYS A 234 -12.04 11.33 9.36
N THR A 235 -12.92 12.02 8.61
CA THR A 235 -12.58 13.02 7.59
C THR A 235 -12.76 14.45 8.09
N ASP A 236 -13.50 14.67 9.18
CA ASP A 236 -13.74 15.98 9.78
C ASP A 236 -12.56 16.45 10.64
N ARG A 237 -12.22 17.74 10.62
CA ARG A 237 -10.93 18.29 11.16
C ARG A 237 -10.69 18.11 12.67
N ARG A 238 -11.64 17.56 13.42
CA ARG A 238 -11.52 17.26 14.87
C ARG A 238 -11.27 15.77 15.14
N ASP A 239 -11.45 14.96 14.12
CA ASP A 239 -11.55 13.50 14.15
C ASP A 239 -10.55 12.84 13.18
N GLN A 240 -10.03 13.61 12.20
CA GLN A 240 -8.75 13.35 11.52
C GLN A 240 -7.59 13.17 12.52
N GLY A 241 -6.57 12.42 12.12
CA GLY A 241 -5.35 12.28 12.88
C GLY A 241 -4.46 11.11 12.46
N VAL A 242 -3.70 10.60 13.42
CA VAL A 242 -2.70 9.56 13.23
C VAL A 242 -3.33 8.18 13.08
N TYR A 243 -3.03 7.48 11.97
CA TYR A 243 -3.47 6.10 11.70
C TYR A 243 -2.34 5.24 11.11
N ALA A 244 -2.55 3.92 11.12
CA ALA A 244 -1.61 2.94 10.61
C ALA A 244 -1.96 2.51 9.18
N GLY A 245 -1.06 2.80 8.23
CA GLY A 245 -1.13 2.40 6.83
C GLY A 245 -0.72 0.95 6.63
N CYS A 246 -1.50 0.00 7.15
CA CYS A 246 -1.06 -1.40 7.23
C CYS A 246 -0.99 -2.18 5.90
N MET A 247 -1.32 -1.61 4.74
CA MET A 247 -1.31 -2.38 3.49
C MET A 247 0.13 -2.53 2.95
N THR A 248 0.44 -3.73 2.48
CA THR A 248 1.79 -4.22 2.16
C THR A 248 2.86 -4.07 3.25
N ALA A 249 2.45 -3.84 4.50
CA ALA A 249 3.36 -3.82 5.65
C ALA A 249 3.93 -5.22 5.93
N PRO A 250 5.19 -5.33 6.41
CA PRO A 250 5.79 -6.60 6.81
C PRO A 250 5.21 -7.08 8.14
N CYS A 251 5.00 -8.39 8.21
CA CYS A 251 4.39 -9.07 9.34
C CYS A 251 5.21 -10.27 9.79
N TYR A 252 5.13 -10.56 11.09
CA TYR A 252 5.96 -11.56 11.75
C TYR A 252 5.11 -12.46 12.66
N ARG A 253 5.42 -13.76 12.65
CA ARG A 253 4.68 -14.73 13.47
C ARG A 253 5.12 -14.62 14.93
N THR A 254 4.17 -14.30 15.81
CA THR A 254 4.39 -14.29 17.28
C THR A 254 4.24 -15.69 17.89
N GLY A 255 3.50 -16.58 17.19
CA GLY A 255 3.06 -17.87 17.73
C GLY A 255 1.80 -17.77 18.59
N GLU A 256 1.19 -16.59 18.68
CA GLU A 256 -0.05 -16.35 19.41
C GLU A 256 -1.27 -16.85 18.62
N LYS A 257 -2.32 -17.16 19.35
CA LYS A 257 -3.63 -17.57 18.83
C LYS A 257 -4.73 -16.89 19.62
N ASP A 258 -5.86 -16.65 18.97
CA ASP A 258 -7.07 -16.20 19.67
C ASP A 258 -7.83 -17.35 20.36
N ALA A 259 -8.97 -17.01 20.99
CA ALA A 259 -9.83 -17.96 21.68
C ALA A 259 -10.46 -19.03 20.76
N ALA A 260 -10.57 -18.76 19.45
CA ALA A 260 -11.01 -19.72 18.44
C ALA A 260 -9.84 -20.58 17.89
N GLY A 261 -8.60 -20.30 18.32
CA GLY A 261 -7.39 -20.99 17.89
C GLY A 261 -6.83 -20.50 16.55
N ARG A 262 -7.36 -19.40 15.99
CA ARG A 262 -6.87 -18.79 14.74
C ARG A 262 -5.51 -18.13 15.00
N ASN A 263 -4.60 -18.17 14.03
CA ASN A 263 -3.26 -17.60 14.17
C ASN A 263 -3.30 -16.06 14.20
N LEU A 264 -2.56 -15.45 15.14
CA LEU A 264 -2.35 -14.00 15.18
C LEU A 264 -0.88 -13.68 14.90
N VAL A 265 -0.67 -12.53 14.24
CA VAL A 265 0.66 -12.07 13.82
C VAL A 265 0.82 -10.58 14.05
N GLU A 266 2.07 -10.15 14.24
CA GLU A 266 2.40 -8.74 14.50
C GLU A 266 2.94 -8.09 13.23
N CYS A 267 2.24 -7.09 12.72
CA CYS A 267 2.63 -6.29 11.58
C CYS A 267 3.23 -4.95 12.01
N LYS A 268 4.28 -4.51 11.31
CA LYS A 268 4.97 -3.24 11.58
C LYS A 268 4.49 -2.18 10.59
N CYS A 269 3.28 -1.70 10.79
CA CYS A 269 2.62 -0.80 9.86
C CYS A 269 3.27 0.59 9.87
N PRO A 270 3.56 1.20 8.70
CA PRO A 270 3.89 2.61 8.64
C PRO A 270 2.70 3.47 9.14
N VAL A 271 2.96 4.71 9.54
CA VAL A 271 2.00 5.63 10.16
C VAL A 271 1.87 6.92 9.34
N TYR A 272 0.62 7.36 9.13
CA TYR A 272 0.28 8.61 8.45
C TYR A 272 -0.61 9.48 9.36
N ASP A 273 -0.67 10.79 9.12
CA ASP A 273 -1.46 11.76 9.87
C ASP A 273 -2.33 12.57 8.91
N GLY A 274 -3.65 12.39 8.98
CA GLY A 274 -4.58 12.94 7.98
C GLY A 274 -6.01 12.40 8.10
N PRO A 275 -6.82 12.51 7.04
CA PRO A 275 -8.14 11.90 6.96
C PRO A 275 -8.06 10.39 6.70
N PHE A 276 -9.02 9.64 7.23
CA PHE A 276 -9.13 8.19 7.02
C PHE A 276 -10.58 7.70 7.15
N GLN A 277 -10.81 6.46 6.74
CA GLN A 277 -11.99 5.67 7.04
C GLN A 277 -11.59 4.41 7.81
N ILE A 278 -12.31 4.11 8.89
CA ILE A 278 -12.19 2.84 9.61
C ILE A 278 -13.00 1.79 8.85
N GLY A 279 -12.47 0.59 8.69
CA GLY A 279 -13.11 -0.55 8.00
C GLY A 279 -14.30 -1.20 8.70
N GLN A 280 -14.97 -0.45 9.58
CA GLN A 280 -16.09 -0.87 10.42
C GLN A 280 -17.02 0.34 10.65
N GLY A 281 -18.35 0.15 10.69
CA GLY A 281 -19.30 1.22 11.04
C GLY A 281 -19.37 1.53 12.54
N ASP A 282 -20.04 2.64 12.90
CA ASP A 282 -20.31 3.11 14.26
C ASP A 282 -19.10 3.39 15.18
N GLN A 283 -17.85 3.31 14.70
CA GLN A 283 -16.66 3.38 15.56
C GLN A 283 -16.34 4.81 16.05
N SER A 284 -15.46 4.90 17.05
CA SER A 284 -14.81 6.17 17.41
C SER A 284 -13.52 6.36 16.63
N CYS A 285 -13.33 7.52 16.00
CA CYS A 285 -12.07 7.89 15.34
C CYS A 285 -10.85 7.88 16.28
N ASN A 286 -11.07 8.05 17.59
CA ASN A 286 -10.05 7.77 18.59
C ASN A 286 -10.08 6.28 18.99
N ALA A 287 -9.09 5.49 18.55
CA ALA A 287 -8.94 4.08 18.92
C ALA A 287 -8.67 3.81 20.42
N ASN A 288 -8.56 4.87 21.23
CA ASN A 288 -8.39 4.84 22.69
C ASN A 288 -9.67 5.26 23.46
N ASP A 289 -10.73 5.66 22.76
CA ASP A 289 -12.07 5.72 23.35
C ASP A 289 -12.63 4.29 23.40
N PRO A 290 -13.44 3.92 24.40
CA PRO A 290 -14.03 2.59 24.47
C PRO A 290 -14.96 2.33 23.27
N PRO A 291 -15.03 1.09 22.75
CA PRO A 291 -15.91 0.77 21.63
C PRO A 291 -17.40 1.02 21.96
N PRO A 292 -18.27 1.19 20.96
CA PRO A 292 -19.68 1.52 21.15
C PRO A 292 -20.41 0.43 21.95
N VAL A 293 -20.61 0.67 23.25
CA VAL A 293 -21.04 -0.39 24.17
C VAL A 293 -22.46 -0.88 23.86
N THR A 294 -22.57 -2.16 23.51
CA THR A 294 -23.81 -2.93 23.51
C THR A 294 -24.41 -2.98 24.92
N THR A 295 -25.30 -2.03 25.20
CA THR A 295 -26.06 -1.83 26.44
C THR A 295 -25.28 -1.38 27.70
N SER A 296 -25.37 -0.07 27.94
CA SER A 296 -25.54 0.54 29.28
C SER A 296 -24.52 0.26 30.39
N SER A 297 -23.44 1.03 30.42
CA SER A 297 -23.04 1.67 31.70
C SER A 297 -22.36 3.03 31.48
N ARG A 298 -22.66 4.02 32.34
CA ARG A 298 -22.01 5.35 32.28
C ARG A 298 -20.65 5.31 33.01
N ALA A 299 -19.69 4.61 32.43
CA ALA A 299 -18.30 4.74 32.83
C ALA A 299 -17.84 6.20 32.61
N LYS A 300 -17.10 6.77 33.57
CA LYS A 300 -16.58 8.14 33.44
C LYS A 300 -15.45 8.16 32.41
N LYS A 301 -15.55 8.99 31.36
CA LYS A 301 -14.42 9.27 30.47
C LYS A 301 -13.20 9.69 31.30
N ARG A 302 -12.21 8.82 31.38
CA ARG A 302 -10.82 9.19 31.66
C ARG A 302 -10.12 9.17 30.31
N HIS A 303 -9.82 10.36 29.79
CA HIS A 303 -8.86 10.48 28.69
C HIS A 303 -7.47 10.15 29.23
N GLY A 304 -7.18 8.85 29.35
CA GLY A 304 -5.82 8.37 29.25
C GLY A 304 -5.35 8.67 27.81
N ARG A 305 -4.15 9.20 27.68
CA ARG A 305 -3.47 9.25 26.38
C ARG A 305 -2.94 7.85 26.12
N GLY A 306 -3.80 6.99 25.56
CA GLY A 306 -3.37 5.73 24.99
C GLY A 306 -2.67 5.97 23.66
N ASP A 307 -1.87 4.99 23.25
CA ASP A 307 -1.02 5.07 22.05
C ASP A 307 -1.57 4.16 20.92
N ASN A 308 -2.82 3.70 21.01
CA ASN A 308 -3.47 2.92 19.94
C ASN A 308 -3.95 3.84 18.82
N VAL A 309 -3.88 3.34 17.59
CA VAL A 309 -4.38 3.98 16.36
C VAL A 309 -5.12 2.95 15.52
N TRP A 310 -6.03 3.38 14.65
CA TRP A 310 -6.68 2.46 13.71
C TRP A 310 -5.72 2.04 12.59
N SER A 311 -5.77 0.77 12.22
CA SER A 311 -5.36 0.34 10.88
C SER A 311 -6.46 0.79 9.90
N ALA A 312 -6.09 1.63 8.93
CA ALA A 312 -7.07 2.35 8.13
C ALA A 312 -6.60 2.61 6.69
N ALA A 313 -7.50 3.15 5.89
CA ALA A 313 -7.30 3.57 4.52
C ALA A 313 -8.07 4.87 4.26
N TYR A 314 -7.77 5.60 3.19
CA TYR A 314 -8.49 6.82 2.85
C TYR A 314 -9.17 6.72 1.49
N ASN A 315 -10.48 6.97 1.46
CA ASN A 315 -11.29 7.15 0.26
C ASN A 315 -11.62 8.65 0.09
N PRO A 316 -11.01 9.36 -0.87
CA PRO A 316 -11.25 10.79 -1.11
C PRO A 316 -12.63 11.12 -1.68
N ALA A 317 -13.38 10.14 -2.21
CA ALA A 317 -14.74 10.33 -2.71
C ALA A 317 -15.81 10.31 -1.60
N GLY A 318 -15.44 9.90 -0.38
CA GLY A 318 -16.37 9.66 0.73
C GLY A 318 -17.07 8.29 0.64
N GLY A 319 -17.64 7.86 1.77
CA GLY A 319 -18.22 6.53 1.95
C GLY A 319 -17.19 5.40 2.12
N PRO A 320 -17.67 4.15 2.26
CA PRO A 320 -16.81 2.97 2.37
C PRO A 320 -15.94 2.78 1.12
N ILE A 321 -14.88 1.98 1.26
CA ILE A 321 -14.13 1.43 0.12
C ILE A 321 -14.97 0.29 -0.49
N ILE A 322 -15.29 0.40 -1.78
CA ILE A 322 -16.24 -0.49 -2.47
C ILE A 322 -15.53 -1.33 -3.53
N LEU A 323 -15.80 -2.63 -3.54
CA LEU A 323 -15.13 -3.64 -4.39
C LEU A 323 -15.99 -4.14 -5.56
N THR A 324 -17.08 -3.44 -5.90
CA THR A 324 -18.16 -3.94 -6.80
C THR A 324 -17.74 -4.19 -8.24
N ASP A 325 -16.65 -3.56 -8.70
CA ASP A 325 -16.22 -3.62 -10.09
C ASP A 325 -15.10 -4.67 -10.30
N LEU A 326 -14.70 -5.38 -9.24
CA LEU A 326 -13.81 -6.53 -9.33
C LEU A 326 -14.59 -7.79 -9.76
N PRO A 327 -13.94 -8.76 -10.44
CA PRO A 327 -14.50 -10.09 -10.61
C PRO A 327 -14.95 -10.70 -9.29
N CYS A 328 -16.02 -11.52 -9.30
CA CYS A 328 -16.39 -12.27 -8.10
C CYS A 328 -15.18 -13.10 -7.61
N ILE A 329 -14.98 -13.13 -6.31
CA ILE A 329 -13.83 -13.81 -5.71
C ILE A 329 -14.25 -15.28 -5.48
N PRO A 330 -13.57 -16.27 -6.08
CA PRO A 330 -13.89 -17.68 -5.86
C PRO A 330 -13.82 -18.05 -4.39
N ASP A 331 -14.84 -18.76 -3.91
CA ASP A 331 -14.97 -19.23 -2.53
C ASP A 331 -15.01 -18.11 -1.45
N SER A 332 -15.21 -16.82 -1.81
CA SER A 332 -15.40 -15.71 -0.86
C SER A 332 -16.81 -15.68 -0.25
N PRO A 333 -16.98 -15.30 1.04
CA PRO A 333 -18.29 -15.26 1.69
C PRO A 333 -19.02 -13.91 1.53
N GLY A 334 -20.00 -13.84 0.63
CA GLY A 334 -20.89 -12.69 0.47
C GLY A 334 -21.32 -12.45 -0.97
N ASP A 335 -21.90 -11.27 -1.24
CA ASP A 335 -22.40 -10.89 -2.56
C ASP A 335 -21.29 -10.66 -3.60
N SER A 336 -20.05 -10.53 -3.13
CA SER A 336 -18.79 -10.50 -3.87
C SER A 336 -18.22 -11.88 -4.19
N GLY A 337 -18.79 -12.96 -3.63
CA GLY A 337 -18.33 -14.33 -3.81
C GLY A 337 -18.91 -15.00 -5.06
N CYS A 338 -18.07 -15.73 -5.80
CA CYS A 338 -18.60 -16.68 -6.79
C CYS A 338 -19.21 -17.91 -6.07
N PRO A 339 -20.16 -18.64 -6.70
CA PRO A 339 -20.60 -19.95 -6.21
C PRO A 339 -19.41 -20.91 -6.07
N LEU A 340 -19.40 -21.70 -4.98
CA LEU A 340 -18.38 -22.69 -4.60
C LEU A 340 -17.69 -23.34 -5.81
N PHE A 341 -16.35 -23.27 -5.86
CA PHE A 341 -15.58 -23.69 -7.03
C PHE A 341 -15.86 -25.14 -7.44
N ASN A 342 -16.54 -25.32 -8.58
CA ASN A 342 -16.73 -26.59 -9.26
C ASN A 342 -15.66 -26.81 -10.34
N PRO A 343 -14.81 -27.86 -10.27
CA PRO A 343 -13.78 -28.13 -11.29
C PRO A 343 -14.31 -28.43 -12.69
N GLU A 344 -15.61 -28.74 -12.85
CA GLU A 344 -16.25 -28.94 -14.17
C GLU A 344 -16.83 -27.65 -14.76
N THR A 345 -16.80 -26.53 -14.03
CA THR A 345 -17.38 -25.25 -14.48
C THR A 345 -16.30 -24.28 -14.93
N ASP A 346 -16.39 -23.82 -16.18
CA ASP A 346 -15.56 -22.75 -16.72
C ASP A 346 -16.01 -21.40 -16.14
N TYR A 347 -15.47 -21.03 -14.97
CA TYR A 347 -15.65 -19.71 -14.37
C TYR A 347 -14.90 -18.67 -15.20
N LYS A 348 -15.58 -18.17 -16.23
CA LYS A 348 -15.05 -17.08 -17.05
C LYS A 348 -14.81 -15.85 -16.20
N ILE A 349 -13.54 -15.52 -16.02
CA ILE A 349 -13.09 -14.18 -15.63
C ILE A 349 -13.70 -13.19 -16.65
N GLY A 350 -14.11 -12.01 -16.17
CA GLY A 350 -15.05 -11.11 -16.85
C GLY A 350 -14.75 -10.87 -18.34
N SER A 351 -15.80 -10.94 -19.17
CA SER A 351 -15.76 -10.72 -20.63
C SER A 351 -16.35 -9.37 -21.03
#